data_AF-R5ELX6-F1
#
_entry.id   AF-R5ELX6-F1
#
_cell.length_a   1.000
_cell.length_b   1.000
_cell.length_c   1.000
_cell.angle_alpha   90.00
_cell.angle_beta   90.00
_cell.angle_gamma   90.00
#
_symmetry.space_group_name_H-M   'P 1'
#
loop_
_entity.id
_entity.type
_entity.pdbx_description
1 polymer ?
#
loop_
_entity_poly.entity_id
_entity_poly.type
_entity_poly.pdbx_seq_one_letter_code
_entity_poly.pdbx_strand_id
1 'polypeptide(L)'
;MSDKLLKFITCGSVDDGKSTLIGHLLYDAKLLFADQKRALELDSKVGSRDGNIDYSLLLDGLEAEREQGITIDVAYRYFSTQHRSFIVADTPGHEEYTRNMAVGASFASLAVILIDAEKGVLTQTKRHVRICAMMGIRHFVFAVNKMDLIDYDQYIFDNIKHQIEMLMCEFETASVFVIPVSATEGDNIVNSSEKMEWYHGTTLLSYLEHVDVSKKSTTEEFVMPVQRVCRPNSAFRGFQGTIAAGNIHVGDEIRVMPSGEKAHVTEILCGNNQVQMAEKGYAVTICIDGEIDISRGCVLYRGESQLYVGKLFEASLLWMDENELTAGRDFWLKLGTQLVPVTITRILYKIDVDNGEEVQTDRICKNENAVCELAVGKKIVLEPFAENNMLGAFILIDRLRNTTAAGGIVCKVDENGNNVKWQQLDINRSVRENKLQQKAVTIWLTGLSGAGKSTIANEIEKRLCTLGKHTMLLDGDNVRMGLNSDLNFGEKDRMENIRRVAEVARLMNDAGLIVITSLISPYHSDRKMAKDIIGKRFVEIYVSTPLEVCEKRDIKGLYKKAKEGKISNFTGISSPYEIPCSPDIEVDTSNCELEKCVDQIMDQLSVMLEEEE
;
A
#
# COMPACT_ATOMS: atom_id res chain seq x y z
N MET A 1 -30.30 -13.35 12.45
CA MET A 1 -31.17 -12.60 11.50
C MET A 1 -30.44 -12.14 10.22
N SER A 2 -29.16 -12.47 10.00
CA SER A 2 -28.35 -11.91 8.88
C SER A 2 -28.48 -12.65 7.54
N ASP A 3 -28.91 -13.92 7.52
CA ASP A 3 -28.95 -14.74 6.28
C ASP A 3 -29.99 -14.32 5.23
N LYS A 4 -30.91 -13.43 5.60
CA LYS A 4 -31.99 -12.98 4.70
C LYS A 4 -31.63 -11.77 3.85
N LEU A 5 -30.46 -11.14 4.01
CA LEU A 5 -30.08 -9.96 3.23
C LEU A 5 -28.90 -10.28 2.30
N LEU A 6 -29.12 -10.23 0.99
CA LEU A 6 -28.05 -10.28 -0.01
C LEU A 6 -27.71 -8.87 -0.49
N LYS A 7 -26.43 -8.52 -0.40
CA LYS A 7 -25.88 -7.31 -1.02
C LYS A 7 -25.12 -7.73 -2.26
N PHE A 8 -25.52 -7.25 -3.43
CA PHE A 8 -24.79 -7.54 -4.66
C PHE A 8 -24.58 -6.29 -5.50
N ILE A 9 -23.55 -6.34 -6.33
CA ILE A 9 -23.19 -5.30 -7.29
C ILE A 9 -23.47 -5.81 -8.70
N THR A 10 -23.91 -4.93 -9.59
CA THR A 10 -23.92 -5.21 -11.03
C THR A 10 -22.79 -4.46 -11.72
N CYS A 11 -22.02 -5.17 -12.55
CA CYS A 11 -20.88 -4.64 -13.29
C CYS A 11 -20.97 -5.09 -14.76
N GLY A 12 -20.24 -4.44 -15.65
CA GLY A 12 -20.28 -4.73 -17.10
C GLY A 12 -19.83 -3.51 -17.90
N SER A 13 -19.46 -3.71 -19.16
CA SER A 13 -19.06 -2.63 -20.07
C SER A 13 -20.21 -1.67 -20.37
N VAL A 14 -19.90 -0.56 -21.03
CA VAL A 14 -20.90 0.36 -21.57
C VAL A 14 -21.77 -0.41 -22.56
N ASP A 15 -23.08 -0.20 -22.48
CA ASP A 15 -24.11 -0.87 -23.31
C ASP A 15 -24.32 -2.36 -23.10
N ASP A 16 -23.71 -2.99 -22.08
CA ASP A 16 -23.98 -4.41 -21.75
C ASP A 16 -25.38 -4.63 -21.15
N GLY A 17 -26.17 -3.57 -20.93
CA GLY A 17 -27.56 -3.66 -20.48
C GLY A 17 -27.76 -3.82 -18.97
N LYS A 18 -26.83 -3.29 -18.13
CA LYS A 18 -26.88 -3.38 -16.65
C LYS A 18 -28.20 -2.84 -16.09
N SER A 19 -28.49 -1.59 -16.42
CA SER A 19 -29.68 -0.89 -15.93
C SER A 19 -30.96 -1.51 -16.50
N THR A 20 -30.94 -1.97 -17.76
CA THR A 20 -32.06 -2.73 -18.34
C THR A 20 -32.33 -4.01 -17.55
N LEU A 21 -31.29 -4.79 -17.20
CA LEU A 21 -31.42 -6.04 -16.45
C LEU A 21 -32.02 -5.80 -15.06
N ILE A 22 -31.50 -4.83 -14.31
CA ILE A 22 -32.03 -4.51 -12.97
C ILE A 22 -33.47 -3.98 -13.09
N GLY A 23 -33.74 -3.08 -14.05
CA GLY A 23 -35.07 -2.53 -14.24
C GLY A 23 -36.10 -3.61 -14.56
N HIS A 24 -35.73 -4.56 -15.43
CA HIS A 24 -36.57 -5.71 -15.75
C HIS A 24 -36.79 -6.59 -14.52
N LEU A 25 -35.74 -6.91 -13.77
CA LEU A 25 -35.83 -7.69 -12.54
C LEU A 25 -36.80 -7.05 -11.53
N LEU A 26 -36.74 -5.73 -11.33
CA LEU A 26 -37.63 -4.99 -10.43
C LEU A 26 -39.08 -4.99 -10.92
N TYR A 27 -39.27 -4.84 -12.24
CA TYR A 27 -40.59 -4.83 -12.86
C TYR A 27 -41.28 -6.20 -12.78
N ASP A 28 -40.58 -7.27 -13.19
CA ASP A 28 -41.13 -8.63 -13.27
C ASP A 28 -41.33 -9.26 -11.90
N ALA A 29 -40.48 -8.94 -10.93
CA ALA A 29 -40.70 -9.34 -9.54
C ALA A 29 -41.91 -8.62 -8.89
N LYS A 30 -42.61 -7.74 -9.63
CA LYS A 30 -43.77 -6.94 -9.20
C LYS A 30 -43.48 -6.08 -7.97
N LEU A 31 -42.25 -5.59 -7.87
CA LEU A 31 -41.78 -4.80 -6.72
C LEU A 31 -42.04 -3.30 -6.89
N LEU A 32 -42.57 -2.90 -8.05
CA LEU A 32 -42.99 -1.53 -8.35
C LEU A 32 -44.46 -1.30 -7.99
N PHE A 33 -44.74 -0.12 -7.43
CA PHE A 33 -46.12 0.34 -7.23
C PHE A 33 -46.79 0.65 -8.58
N ALA A 34 -48.13 0.54 -8.63
CA ALA A 34 -48.91 0.63 -9.87
C ALA A 34 -48.81 1.99 -10.59
N ASP A 35 -48.53 3.05 -9.84
CA ASP A 35 -48.28 4.40 -10.30
C ASP A 35 -46.89 4.55 -10.97
N GLN A 36 -45.84 4.00 -10.36
CA GLN A 36 -44.49 3.97 -10.95
C GLN A 36 -44.46 3.18 -12.25
N LYS A 37 -45.19 2.06 -12.31
CA LYS A 37 -45.35 1.27 -13.52
C LYS A 37 -46.00 2.07 -14.66
N ARG A 38 -47.06 2.82 -14.37
CA ARG A 38 -47.74 3.68 -15.37
C ARG A 38 -46.86 4.83 -15.84
N ALA A 39 -46.07 5.43 -14.94
CA ALA A 39 -45.12 6.48 -15.31
C ALA A 39 -44.07 5.94 -16.30
N LEU A 40 -43.51 4.76 -16.02
CA LEU A 40 -42.57 4.09 -16.93
C LEU A 40 -43.19 3.84 -18.31
N GLU A 41 -44.41 3.31 -18.37
CA GLU A 41 -45.14 3.04 -19.62
C GLU A 41 -45.44 4.31 -20.43
N LEU A 42 -45.59 5.47 -19.76
CA LEU A 42 -45.82 6.76 -20.40
C LEU A 42 -44.52 7.36 -20.92
N ASP A 43 -43.46 7.36 -20.11
CA ASP A 43 -42.16 7.93 -20.47
C ASP A 43 -41.46 7.08 -21.56
N SER A 44 -41.63 5.76 -21.54
CA SER A 44 -41.11 4.86 -22.58
C SER A 44 -41.71 5.11 -23.97
N LYS A 45 -42.92 5.69 -24.05
CA LYS A 45 -43.55 6.04 -25.34
C LYS A 45 -42.91 7.25 -26.02
N VAL A 46 -42.16 8.06 -25.28
CA VAL A 46 -41.45 9.24 -25.79
C VAL A 46 -39.96 8.93 -26.01
N GLY A 47 -39.47 7.81 -25.48
CA GLY A 47 -38.07 7.40 -25.51
C GLY A 47 -37.64 6.60 -26.75
N SER A 48 -36.39 6.13 -26.72
CA SER A 48 -35.60 5.60 -27.85
C SER A 48 -36.00 4.21 -28.36
N ARG A 49 -37.03 3.57 -27.78
CA ARG A 49 -37.29 2.13 -27.95
C ARG A 49 -38.55 1.79 -28.76
N ASP A 50 -38.85 2.57 -29.81
CA ASP A 50 -39.97 2.36 -30.75
C ASP A 50 -41.33 2.02 -30.07
N GLY A 51 -41.58 2.59 -28.89
CA GLY A 51 -42.81 2.41 -28.11
C GLY A 51 -42.85 1.19 -27.19
N ASN A 52 -41.80 0.37 -27.12
CA ASN A 52 -41.64 -0.69 -26.13
C ASN A 52 -41.17 -0.13 -24.77
N ILE A 53 -41.41 -0.88 -23.69
CA ILE A 53 -41.01 -0.46 -22.34
C ILE A 53 -39.48 -0.39 -22.26
N ASP A 54 -38.99 0.76 -21.76
CA ASP A 54 -37.57 0.97 -21.49
C ASP A 54 -37.30 0.89 -19.98
N TYR A 55 -36.70 -0.21 -19.56
CA TYR A 55 -36.49 -0.54 -18.16
C TYR A 55 -35.34 0.26 -17.51
N SER A 56 -34.41 0.83 -18.27
CA SER A 56 -33.27 1.60 -17.73
C SER A 56 -33.74 2.89 -17.03
N LEU A 57 -34.85 3.48 -17.48
CA LEU A 57 -35.44 4.70 -16.93
C LEU A 57 -35.83 4.61 -15.45
N LEU A 58 -35.98 3.39 -14.91
CA LEU A 58 -36.22 3.16 -13.48
C LEU A 58 -34.99 3.49 -12.62
N LEU A 59 -33.80 3.47 -13.21
CA LEU A 59 -32.53 3.50 -12.50
C LEU A 59 -31.80 4.81 -12.68
N ASP A 60 -31.77 5.35 -13.89
CA ASP A 60 -31.08 6.60 -14.25
C ASP A 60 -31.75 7.80 -13.58
N GLY A 61 -31.15 8.23 -12.47
CA GLY A 61 -31.71 9.23 -11.56
C GLY A 61 -31.22 10.64 -11.87
N LEU A 62 -30.05 10.79 -12.48
CA LEU A 62 -29.46 12.08 -12.83
C LEU A 62 -29.85 12.49 -14.25
N GLU A 63 -30.12 13.78 -14.47
CA GLU A 63 -30.37 14.32 -15.81
C GLU A 63 -29.21 14.04 -16.77
N ALA A 64 -27.96 14.16 -16.28
CA ALA A 64 -26.76 13.84 -17.05
C ALA A 64 -26.65 12.34 -17.42
N GLU A 65 -27.12 11.42 -16.57
CA GLU A 65 -27.18 9.98 -16.90
C GLU A 65 -28.17 9.74 -18.03
N ARG A 66 -29.34 10.40 -17.98
CA ARG A 66 -30.39 10.28 -19.00
C ARG A 66 -30.00 10.89 -20.34
N GLU A 67 -29.27 12.00 -20.34
CA GLU A 67 -28.77 12.65 -21.56
C GLU A 67 -27.67 11.83 -22.25
N GLN A 68 -26.81 11.16 -21.47
CA GLN A 68 -25.67 10.40 -21.99
C GLN A 68 -25.93 8.89 -22.14
N GLY A 69 -27.01 8.36 -21.56
CA GLY A 69 -27.34 6.93 -21.59
C GLY A 69 -26.37 6.04 -20.81
N ILE A 70 -25.66 6.61 -19.83
CA ILE A 70 -24.69 5.89 -18.99
C ILE A 70 -24.97 6.14 -17.51
N THR A 71 -24.75 5.12 -16.67
CA THR A 71 -24.72 5.28 -15.20
C THR A 71 -23.43 6.00 -14.81
N ILE A 72 -23.52 7.02 -13.94
CA ILE A 72 -22.40 7.86 -13.50
C ILE A 72 -22.09 7.61 -12.01
N ASP A 73 -23.11 7.55 -11.16
CA ASP A 73 -22.95 7.30 -9.71
C ASP A 73 -23.53 5.93 -9.31
N VAL A 74 -23.17 5.45 -8.11
CA VAL A 74 -23.69 4.18 -7.61
C VAL A 74 -25.14 4.37 -7.14
N ALA A 75 -26.09 3.78 -7.87
CA ALA A 75 -27.49 3.78 -7.46
C ALA A 75 -27.79 2.55 -6.59
N TYR A 76 -28.24 2.79 -5.35
CA TYR A 76 -28.68 1.72 -4.45
C TYR A 76 -30.19 1.47 -4.57
N ARG A 77 -30.58 0.23 -4.81
CA ARG A 77 -31.98 -0.21 -4.84
C ARG A 77 -32.23 -1.31 -3.82
N TYR A 78 -33.41 -1.27 -3.23
CA TYR A 78 -33.84 -2.17 -2.17
C TYR A 78 -35.09 -2.90 -2.63
N PHE A 79 -35.07 -4.22 -2.55
CA PHE A 79 -36.22 -5.02 -2.90
C PHE A 79 -36.22 -6.35 -2.14
N SER A 80 -37.38 -6.99 -2.01
CA SER A 80 -37.50 -8.24 -1.27
C SER A 80 -38.42 -9.20 -2.00
N THR A 81 -38.07 -10.48 -1.98
CA THR A 81 -38.94 -11.57 -2.39
C THR A 81 -39.49 -12.30 -1.16
N GLN A 82 -40.26 -13.37 -1.38
CA GLN A 82 -40.74 -14.22 -0.28
C GLN A 82 -39.59 -14.94 0.45
N HIS A 83 -38.47 -15.16 -0.24
CA HIS A 83 -37.33 -15.93 0.26
C HIS A 83 -36.23 -15.04 0.86
N ARG A 84 -35.97 -13.86 0.26
CA ARG A 84 -34.79 -13.05 0.63
C ARG A 84 -35.00 -11.55 0.35
N SER A 85 -34.28 -10.71 1.08
CA SER A 85 -34.17 -9.27 0.84
C SER A 85 -32.85 -8.95 0.15
N PHE A 86 -32.87 -7.93 -0.72
CA PHE A 86 -31.77 -7.59 -1.62
C PHE A 86 -31.44 -6.11 -1.53
N ILE A 87 -30.13 -5.81 -1.59
CA ILE A 87 -29.60 -4.49 -1.87
C ILE A 87 -28.74 -4.59 -3.12
N VAL A 88 -29.11 -3.85 -4.15
CA VAL A 88 -28.38 -3.80 -5.42
C VAL A 88 -27.64 -2.49 -5.51
N ALA A 89 -26.35 -2.57 -5.83
CA ALA A 89 -25.56 -1.44 -6.30
C ALA A 89 -25.47 -1.51 -7.83
N ASP A 90 -26.17 -0.62 -8.53
CA ASP A 90 -25.93 -0.38 -9.95
C ASP A 90 -24.67 0.47 -10.07
N THR A 91 -23.69 0.03 -10.86
CA THR A 91 -22.41 0.72 -10.96
C THR A 91 -22.07 1.13 -12.39
N PRO A 92 -21.37 2.26 -12.54
CA PRO A 92 -21.00 2.79 -13.83
C PRO A 92 -20.11 1.81 -14.59
N GLY A 93 -20.40 1.66 -15.87
CA GLY A 93 -19.65 0.79 -16.78
C GLY A 93 -18.62 1.51 -17.61
N HIS A 94 -18.18 2.72 -17.25
CA HIS A 94 -17.15 3.46 -17.99
C HIS A 94 -15.85 3.50 -17.16
N GLU A 95 -14.69 3.43 -17.83
CA GLU A 95 -13.40 3.36 -17.16
C GLU A 95 -13.10 4.57 -16.25
N GLU A 96 -13.61 5.74 -16.61
CA GLU A 96 -13.45 6.96 -15.80
C GLU A 96 -14.11 6.88 -14.42
N TYR A 97 -15.09 5.99 -14.24
CA TYR A 97 -15.84 5.82 -13.00
C TYR A 97 -15.47 4.56 -12.21
N THR A 98 -14.28 4.00 -12.48
CA THR A 98 -13.73 2.85 -11.74
C THR A 98 -13.75 3.06 -10.22
N ARG A 99 -13.57 4.31 -9.75
CA ARG A 99 -13.69 4.68 -8.33
C ARG A 99 -15.06 4.33 -7.75
N ASN A 100 -16.13 4.67 -8.47
CA ASN A 100 -17.50 4.46 -8.01
C ASN A 100 -17.81 2.95 -7.98
N MET A 101 -17.34 2.21 -8.99
CA MET A 101 -17.44 0.76 -9.02
C MET A 101 -16.74 0.10 -7.83
N ALA A 102 -15.51 0.54 -7.48
CA ALA A 102 -14.79 0.03 -6.30
C ALA A 102 -15.54 0.29 -4.98
N VAL A 103 -16.16 1.46 -4.84
CA VAL A 103 -17.00 1.79 -3.68
C VAL A 103 -18.22 0.85 -3.61
N GLY A 104 -18.92 0.64 -4.74
CA GLY A 104 -20.03 -0.32 -4.81
C GLY A 104 -19.59 -1.74 -4.46
N ALA A 105 -18.45 -2.18 -4.99
CA ALA A 105 -17.91 -3.52 -4.77
C ALA A 105 -17.54 -3.77 -3.30
N SER A 106 -17.01 -2.75 -2.60
CA SER A 106 -16.66 -2.85 -1.17
C SER A 106 -17.86 -3.15 -0.25
N PHE A 107 -19.08 -2.87 -0.70
CA PHE A 107 -20.32 -3.13 0.04
C PHE A 107 -20.95 -4.50 -0.28
N ALA A 108 -20.59 -5.09 -1.42
CA ALA A 108 -21.24 -6.28 -1.96
C ALA A 108 -20.61 -7.58 -1.44
N SER A 109 -21.43 -8.63 -1.38
CA SER A 109 -20.99 -10.01 -1.09
C SER A 109 -20.95 -10.87 -2.35
N LEU A 110 -21.57 -10.39 -3.43
CA LEU A 110 -21.72 -11.08 -4.71
C LEU A 110 -21.64 -10.07 -5.86
N ALA A 111 -21.02 -10.45 -6.97
CA ALA A 111 -20.95 -9.65 -8.19
C ALA A 111 -21.75 -10.32 -9.31
N VAL A 112 -22.63 -9.55 -9.96
CA VAL A 112 -23.30 -9.92 -11.21
C VAL A 112 -22.63 -9.15 -12.33
N ILE A 113 -21.91 -9.85 -13.20
CA ILE A 113 -21.12 -9.26 -14.28
C ILE A 113 -21.83 -9.53 -15.60
N LEU A 114 -22.34 -8.48 -16.24
CA LEU A 114 -22.95 -8.57 -17.55
C LEU A 114 -21.89 -8.58 -18.63
N ILE A 115 -22.14 -9.39 -19.65
CA ILE A 115 -21.31 -9.51 -20.85
C ILE A 115 -22.27 -9.49 -22.04
N ASP A 116 -22.08 -8.57 -22.97
CA ASP A 116 -22.77 -8.58 -24.25
C ASP A 116 -22.33 -9.79 -25.09
N ALA A 117 -23.27 -10.65 -25.47
CA ALA A 117 -23.00 -11.87 -26.22
C ALA A 117 -22.42 -11.61 -27.63
N GLU A 118 -22.69 -10.45 -28.24
CA GLU A 118 -22.09 -10.08 -29.53
C GLU A 118 -20.61 -9.72 -29.39
N LYS A 119 -20.23 -9.13 -28.24
CA LYS A 119 -18.88 -8.61 -28.00
C LYS A 119 -17.96 -9.61 -27.29
N GLY A 120 -18.53 -10.50 -26.47
CA GLY A 120 -17.78 -11.44 -25.64
C GLY A 120 -17.01 -10.77 -24.49
N VAL A 121 -15.97 -11.43 -23.98
CA VAL A 121 -15.22 -10.95 -22.81
C VAL A 121 -14.27 -9.81 -23.19
N LEU A 122 -14.56 -8.60 -22.71
CA LEU A 122 -13.76 -7.40 -22.96
C LEU A 122 -12.73 -7.14 -21.85
N THR A 123 -11.72 -6.30 -22.13
CA THR A 123 -10.74 -5.80 -21.14
C THR A 123 -11.44 -5.18 -19.93
N GLN A 124 -12.55 -4.49 -20.16
CA GLN A 124 -13.34 -3.90 -19.09
C GLN A 124 -14.02 -4.94 -18.19
N THR A 125 -14.53 -6.03 -18.76
CA THR A 125 -15.05 -7.17 -17.99
C THR A 125 -13.97 -7.73 -17.07
N LYS A 126 -12.76 -7.95 -17.62
CA LYS A 126 -11.59 -8.42 -16.86
C LYS A 126 -11.21 -7.45 -15.73
N ARG A 127 -11.28 -6.14 -15.99
CA ARG A 127 -11.03 -5.09 -14.98
C ARG A 127 -12.03 -5.16 -13.83
N HIS A 128 -13.33 -5.24 -14.13
CA HIS A 128 -14.37 -5.34 -13.12
C HIS A 128 -14.23 -6.60 -12.27
N VAL A 129 -13.93 -7.75 -12.88
CA VAL A 129 -13.66 -9.01 -12.16
C VAL A 129 -12.51 -8.81 -11.17
N ARG A 130 -11.39 -8.22 -11.61
CA ARG A 130 -10.22 -7.97 -10.74
C ARG A 130 -10.54 -7.05 -9.57
N ILE A 131 -11.27 -5.97 -9.80
CA ILE A 131 -11.67 -5.05 -8.73
C ILE A 131 -12.63 -5.75 -7.76
N CYS A 132 -13.63 -6.48 -8.24
CA CYS A 132 -14.54 -7.25 -7.39
C CYS A 132 -13.78 -8.27 -6.52
N ALA A 133 -12.86 -9.01 -7.12
CA ALA A 133 -12.04 -9.99 -6.41
C ALA A 133 -11.15 -9.31 -5.35
N MET A 134 -10.49 -8.21 -5.71
CA MET A 134 -9.70 -7.39 -4.79
C MET A 134 -10.53 -6.86 -3.61
N MET A 135 -11.79 -6.47 -3.84
CA MET A 135 -12.70 -6.01 -2.78
C MET A 135 -13.26 -7.16 -1.92
N GLY A 136 -12.85 -8.41 -2.17
CA GLY A 136 -13.18 -9.58 -1.36
C GLY A 136 -14.47 -10.30 -1.74
N ILE A 137 -15.05 -9.98 -2.90
CA ILE A 137 -16.18 -10.72 -3.44
C ILE A 137 -15.68 -12.09 -3.89
N ARG A 138 -16.32 -13.15 -3.38
CA ARG A 138 -15.99 -14.55 -3.71
C ARG A 138 -17.07 -15.27 -4.53
N HIS A 139 -18.24 -14.63 -4.68
CA HIS A 139 -19.37 -15.17 -5.42
C HIS A 139 -19.59 -14.33 -6.68
N PHE A 140 -19.50 -14.97 -7.84
CA PHE A 140 -19.63 -14.33 -9.14
C PHE A 140 -20.72 -14.99 -9.97
N VAL A 141 -21.55 -14.16 -10.59
CA VAL A 141 -22.54 -14.54 -11.59
C VAL A 141 -22.23 -13.79 -12.86
N PHE A 142 -22.00 -14.48 -13.95
CA PHE A 142 -21.84 -13.88 -15.27
C PHE A 142 -23.15 -14.00 -16.03
N ALA A 143 -23.76 -12.86 -16.34
CA ALA A 143 -24.98 -12.78 -17.12
C ALA A 143 -24.59 -12.46 -18.58
N VAL A 144 -24.58 -13.48 -19.43
CA VAL A 144 -24.31 -13.33 -20.87
C VAL A 144 -25.59 -12.78 -21.50
N ASN A 145 -25.63 -11.47 -21.68
CA ASN A 145 -26.80 -10.70 -22.07
C ASN A 145 -26.91 -10.55 -23.59
N LYS A 146 -28.09 -10.12 -24.08
CA LYS A 146 -28.40 -9.92 -25.50
C LYS A 146 -28.37 -11.20 -26.33
N MET A 147 -28.72 -12.34 -25.71
CA MET A 147 -28.87 -13.61 -26.43
C MET A 147 -29.91 -13.53 -27.56
N ASP A 148 -30.88 -12.61 -27.46
CA ASP A 148 -31.87 -12.32 -28.51
C ASP A 148 -31.26 -11.77 -29.81
N LEU A 149 -30.14 -11.04 -29.73
CA LEU A 149 -29.47 -10.46 -30.91
C LEU A 149 -28.63 -11.48 -31.69
N ILE A 150 -28.24 -12.57 -31.02
CA ILE A 150 -27.46 -13.66 -31.61
C ILE A 150 -28.32 -14.92 -31.83
N ASP A 151 -29.64 -14.75 -31.98
CA ASP A 151 -30.60 -15.83 -32.22
C ASP A 151 -30.50 -17.00 -31.22
N TYR A 152 -30.12 -16.70 -29.97
CA TYR A 152 -29.98 -17.67 -28.88
C TYR A 152 -28.96 -18.80 -29.15
N ASP A 153 -27.90 -18.49 -29.91
CA ASP A 153 -26.86 -19.45 -30.30
C ASP A 153 -26.07 -20.02 -29.10
N GLN A 154 -26.10 -21.35 -28.96
CA GLN A 154 -25.41 -22.08 -27.89
C GLN A 154 -23.88 -22.04 -28.02
N TYR A 155 -23.34 -22.09 -29.24
CA TYR A 155 -21.90 -22.13 -29.48
C TYR A 155 -21.22 -20.83 -29.05
N ILE A 156 -21.86 -19.68 -29.34
CA ILE A 156 -21.36 -18.37 -28.88
C ILE A 156 -21.35 -18.32 -27.35
N PHE A 157 -22.42 -18.76 -26.70
CA PHE A 157 -22.50 -18.82 -25.24
C PHE A 157 -21.41 -19.72 -24.65
N ASP A 158 -21.23 -20.93 -25.18
CA ASP A 158 -20.24 -21.90 -24.69
C ASP A 158 -18.80 -21.37 -24.84
N ASN A 159 -18.50 -20.64 -25.92
CA ASN A 159 -17.21 -19.98 -26.11
C ASN A 159 -16.97 -18.87 -25.07
N ILE A 160 -17.96 -18.01 -24.82
CA ILE A 160 -17.87 -16.95 -23.79
C ILE A 160 -17.71 -17.58 -22.40
N LYS A 161 -18.48 -18.64 -22.11
CA LYS A 161 -18.38 -19.41 -20.87
C LYS A 161 -16.96 -19.94 -20.66
N HIS A 162 -16.35 -20.53 -21.69
CA HIS A 162 -14.97 -21.01 -21.60
C HIS A 162 -13.96 -19.89 -21.29
N GLN A 163 -14.12 -18.71 -21.91
CA GLN A 163 -13.27 -17.55 -21.63
C GLN A 163 -13.42 -17.06 -20.18
N ILE A 164 -14.64 -17.07 -19.65
CA ILE A 164 -14.92 -16.72 -18.25
C ILE A 164 -14.27 -17.72 -17.31
N GLU A 165 -14.41 -19.02 -17.56
CA GLU A 165 -13.81 -20.07 -16.74
C GLU A 165 -12.29 -19.91 -16.66
N MET A 166 -11.64 -19.63 -17.80
CA MET A 166 -10.19 -19.34 -17.84
C MET A 166 -9.81 -18.11 -17.03
N LEU A 167 -10.57 -17.02 -17.13
CA LEU A 167 -10.33 -15.80 -16.35
C LEU A 167 -10.48 -16.04 -14.83
N MET A 168 -11.47 -16.84 -14.44
CA MET A 168 -11.76 -17.08 -13.02
C MET A 168 -10.76 -18.02 -12.35
N CYS A 169 -9.93 -18.75 -13.10
CA CYS A 169 -8.82 -19.53 -12.56
C CYS A 169 -7.76 -18.66 -11.86
N GLU A 170 -7.67 -17.37 -12.18
CA GLU A 170 -6.74 -16.43 -11.53
C GLU A 170 -7.13 -16.10 -10.07
N PHE A 171 -8.39 -16.35 -9.66
CA PHE A 171 -8.92 -15.85 -8.40
C PHE A 171 -9.43 -16.98 -7.49
N GLU A 172 -9.25 -16.82 -6.19
CA GLU A 172 -9.91 -17.66 -5.19
C GLU A 172 -11.41 -17.33 -5.12
N THR A 173 -12.22 -18.18 -5.75
CA THR A 173 -13.68 -18.02 -5.76
C THR A 173 -14.40 -19.15 -5.03
N ALA A 174 -15.52 -18.80 -4.40
CA ALA A 174 -16.40 -19.76 -3.72
C ALA A 174 -17.48 -20.30 -4.67
N SER A 175 -17.98 -19.46 -5.57
CA SER A 175 -18.94 -19.87 -6.60
C SER A 175 -18.83 -18.99 -7.84
N VAL A 176 -18.81 -19.62 -9.01
CA VAL A 176 -18.90 -18.98 -10.31
C VAL A 176 -20.06 -19.62 -11.06
N PHE A 177 -20.99 -18.80 -11.54
CA PHE A 177 -22.13 -19.28 -12.32
C PHE A 177 -22.29 -18.43 -13.58
N VAL A 178 -22.62 -19.04 -14.71
CA VAL A 178 -22.77 -18.36 -16.01
C VAL A 178 -24.18 -18.62 -16.53
N ILE A 179 -24.95 -17.56 -16.77
CA ILE A 179 -26.37 -17.61 -17.15
C ILE A 179 -26.54 -16.86 -18.48
N PRO A 180 -27.09 -17.48 -19.53
CA PRO A 180 -27.50 -16.78 -20.74
C PRO A 180 -28.82 -16.05 -20.47
N VAL A 181 -28.87 -14.75 -20.73
CA VAL A 181 -30.04 -13.89 -20.45
C VAL A 181 -30.35 -12.98 -21.63
N SER A 182 -31.61 -12.54 -21.69
CA SER A 182 -31.98 -11.34 -22.45
C SER A 182 -32.65 -10.36 -21.49
N ALA A 183 -31.93 -9.30 -21.12
CA ALA A 183 -32.40 -8.26 -20.22
C ALA A 183 -33.65 -7.54 -20.76
N THR A 184 -33.87 -7.58 -22.06
CA THR A 184 -34.95 -6.88 -22.76
C THR A 184 -36.18 -7.75 -22.90
N GLU A 185 -36.01 -9.03 -23.24
CA GLU A 185 -37.10 -9.99 -23.43
C GLU A 185 -37.51 -10.70 -22.14
N GLY A 186 -36.67 -10.66 -21.09
CA GLY A 186 -36.95 -11.31 -19.80
C GLY A 186 -36.42 -12.75 -19.68
N ASP A 187 -35.78 -13.26 -20.73
CA ASP A 187 -35.29 -14.63 -20.82
C ASP A 187 -34.27 -14.94 -19.69
N ASN A 188 -34.56 -15.98 -18.89
CA ASN A 188 -33.74 -16.48 -17.78
C ASN A 188 -33.47 -15.46 -16.63
N ILE A 189 -34.18 -14.33 -16.58
CA ILE A 189 -34.07 -13.37 -15.48
C ILE A 189 -34.87 -13.85 -14.27
N VAL A 190 -36.20 -13.91 -14.41
CA VAL A 190 -37.14 -14.39 -13.39
C VAL A 190 -37.62 -15.80 -13.75
N ASN A 191 -38.11 -15.95 -14.98
CA ASN A 191 -38.64 -17.20 -15.52
C ASN A 191 -37.63 -17.83 -16.50
N SER A 192 -37.66 -19.15 -16.62
CA SER A 192 -36.85 -19.87 -17.62
C SER A 192 -37.31 -19.52 -19.04
N SER A 193 -36.36 -19.40 -19.96
CA SER A 193 -36.65 -19.14 -21.37
C SER A 193 -37.13 -20.40 -22.09
N GLU A 194 -38.17 -20.27 -22.91
CA GLU A 194 -38.60 -21.32 -23.85
C GLU A 194 -37.74 -21.35 -25.12
N LYS A 195 -37.02 -20.27 -25.43
CA LYS A 195 -36.20 -20.12 -26.65
C LYS A 195 -34.82 -20.77 -26.51
N MET A 196 -34.37 -21.01 -25.28
CA MET A 196 -33.07 -21.64 -24.95
C MET A 196 -33.27 -23.01 -24.31
N GLU A 197 -33.89 -23.95 -25.03
CA GLU A 197 -34.12 -25.32 -24.53
C GLU A 197 -32.83 -26.05 -24.12
N TRP A 198 -31.70 -25.68 -24.73
CA TRP A 198 -30.38 -26.22 -24.44
C TRP A 198 -29.82 -25.77 -23.08
N TYR A 199 -30.35 -24.71 -22.47
CA TYR A 199 -29.91 -24.24 -21.16
C TYR A 199 -30.77 -24.87 -20.04
N HIS A 200 -30.15 -25.71 -19.22
CA HIS A 200 -30.80 -26.39 -18.09
C HIS A 200 -30.42 -25.80 -16.72
N GLY A 201 -29.75 -24.65 -16.68
CA GLY A 201 -29.36 -23.99 -15.44
C GLY A 201 -30.50 -23.21 -14.78
N THR A 202 -30.23 -22.61 -13.62
CA THR A 202 -31.21 -21.79 -12.91
C THR A 202 -31.35 -20.40 -13.53
N THR A 203 -32.46 -19.73 -13.25
CA THR A 203 -32.64 -18.30 -13.58
C THR A 203 -31.81 -17.41 -12.64
N LEU A 204 -31.58 -16.16 -13.04
CA LEU A 204 -30.82 -15.20 -12.25
C LEU A 204 -31.46 -14.96 -10.87
N LEU A 205 -32.77 -14.70 -10.81
CA LEU A 205 -33.46 -14.45 -9.55
C LEU A 205 -33.41 -15.69 -8.63
N SER A 206 -33.68 -16.88 -9.17
CA SER A 206 -33.66 -18.12 -8.39
C SER A 206 -32.29 -18.37 -7.78
N TYR A 207 -31.21 -18.14 -8.54
CA TYR A 207 -29.86 -18.23 -8.00
C TYR A 207 -29.61 -17.23 -6.85
N LEU A 208 -29.98 -15.96 -7.03
CA LEU A 208 -29.80 -14.90 -6.03
C LEU A 208 -30.58 -15.18 -4.73
N GLU A 209 -31.75 -15.83 -4.83
CA GLU A 209 -32.54 -16.23 -3.66
C GLU A 209 -31.88 -17.32 -2.82
N HIS A 210 -31.18 -18.26 -3.46
CA HIS A 210 -30.69 -19.49 -2.81
C HIS A 210 -29.18 -19.48 -2.51
N VAL A 211 -28.40 -18.57 -3.11
CA VAL A 211 -26.95 -18.51 -2.91
C VAL A 211 -26.59 -18.22 -1.45
N ASP A 212 -25.85 -19.13 -0.83
CA ASP A 212 -25.30 -18.92 0.50
C ASP A 212 -24.00 -18.11 0.40
N VAL A 213 -24.07 -16.84 0.81
CA VAL A 213 -22.92 -15.92 0.87
C VAL A 213 -22.40 -15.75 2.29
N SER A 214 -22.95 -16.48 3.26
CA SER A 214 -22.50 -16.41 4.64
C SER A 214 -21.10 -17.03 4.72
N LYS A 215 -20.10 -16.20 5.09
CA LYS A 215 -18.82 -16.75 5.54
C LYS A 215 -19.10 -17.48 6.85
N LYS A 216 -19.01 -18.81 6.87
CA LYS A 216 -18.94 -19.58 8.14
C LYS A 216 -17.70 -19.09 8.88
N SER A 217 -17.85 -18.11 9.78
CA SER A 217 -16.77 -17.68 10.65
C SER A 217 -16.54 -18.81 11.66
N THR A 218 -15.55 -19.64 11.38
CA THR A 218 -15.06 -20.70 12.28
C THR A 218 -14.35 -20.13 13.51
N THR A 219 -14.01 -18.85 13.51
CA THR A 219 -13.25 -18.20 14.57
C THR A 219 -14.19 -17.64 15.65
N GLU A 220 -14.08 -18.19 16.87
CA GLU A 220 -14.64 -17.60 18.10
C GLU A 220 -13.96 -16.27 18.50
N GLU A 221 -13.03 -15.78 17.66
CA GLU A 221 -12.22 -14.61 17.92
C GLU A 221 -13.02 -13.32 17.79
N PHE A 222 -12.99 -12.53 18.85
CA PHE A 222 -13.63 -11.23 18.96
C PHE A 222 -12.68 -10.12 18.51
N VAL A 223 -13.16 -9.25 17.62
CA VAL A 223 -12.42 -8.06 17.18
C VAL A 223 -13.38 -6.87 17.17
N MET A 224 -13.05 -5.81 17.91
CA MET A 224 -13.79 -4.55 17.88
C MET A 224 -12.84 -3.34 17.84
N PRO A 225 -12.71 -2.67 16.68
CA PRO A 225 -12.02 -1.40 16.58
C PRO A 225 -12.74 -0.31 17.39
N VAL A 226 -12.03 0.35 18.30
CA VAL A 226 -12.57 1.45 19.10
C VAL A 226 -12.70 2.69 18.23
N GLN A 227 -13.93 3.19 18.13
CA GLN A 227 -14.29 4.39 17.38
C GLN A 227 -14.33 5.63 18.28
N ARG A 228 -14.83 5.47 19.51
CA ARG A 228 -15.00 6.58 20.47
C ARG A 228 -14.85 6.09 21.91
N VAL A 229 -14.27 6.93 22.75
CA VAL A 229 -14.30 6.77 24.22
C VAL A 229 -15.45 7.62 24.76
N CYS A 230 -16.38 6.99 25.47
CA CYS A 230 -17.52 7.63 26.10
C CYS A 230 -17.26 7.80 27.60
N ARG A 231 -17.20 9.05 28.06
CA ARG A 231 -17.01 9.42 29.47
C ARG A 231 -17.94 10.58 29.84
N PRO A 232 -19.24 10.32 30.10
CA PRO A 232 -20.20 11.35 30.43
C PRO A 232 -19.99 11.91 31.85
N ASN A 233 -19.35 11.15 32.74
CA ASN A 233 -18.98 11.58 34.09
C ASN A 233 -17.71 10.83 34.54
N SER A 234 -17.21 11.11 35.75
CA SER A 234 -16.00 10.48 36.29
C SER A 234 -16.15 8.98 36.56
N ALA A 235 -17.37 8.51 36.82
CA ALA A 235 -17.69 7.14 37.21
C ALA A 235 -17.92 6.18 36.04
N PHE A 236 -18.25 6.69 34.84
CA PHE A 236 -18.52 5.87 33.67
C PHE A 236 -17.45 6.06 32.59
N ARG A 237 -16.86 4.96 32.14
CA ARG A 237 -15.95 4.92 30.99
C ARG A 237 -16.28 3.71 30.12
N GLY A 238 -16.78 3.96 28.92
CA GLY A 238 -17.14 2.94 27.95
C GLY A 238 -16.49 3.17 26.59
N PHE A 239 -16.14 2.08 25.90
CA PHE A 239 -15.50 2.10 24.59
C PHE A 239 -16.50 1.70 23.52
N GLN A 240 -16.72 2.60 22.58
CA GLN A 240 -17.75 2.48 21.55
C GLN A 240 -17.13 2.04 20.22
N GLY A 241 -17.74 1.06 19.59
CA GLY A 241 -17.35 0.54 18.28
C GLY A 241 -18.37 -0.47 17.75
N THR A 242 -18.16 -0.90 16.52
CA THR A 242 -18.92 -2.00 15.91
C THR A 242 -18.10 -3.27 15.97
N ILE A 243 -18.71 -4.36 16.42
CA ILE A 243 -18.03 -5.67 16.48
C ILE A 243 -17.76 -6.14 15.05
N ALA A 244 -16.48 -6.25 14.70
CA ALA A 244 -16.03 -6.61 13.36
C ALA A 244 -15.99 -8.14 13.16
N ALA A 245 -15.68 -8.90 14.22
CA ALA A 245 -15.65 -10.35 14.22
C ALA A 245 -16.00 -10.92 15.60
N GLY A 246 -16.51 -12.17 15.59
CA GLY A 246 -16.81 -12.94 16.79
C GLY A 246 -17.96 -12.40 17.64
N ASN A 247 -17.92 -12.80 18.91
CA ASN A 247 -18.87 -12.40 19.93
C ASN A 247 -18.14 -12.09 21.24
N ILE A 248 -18.82 -11.36 22.13
CA ILE A 248 -18.29 -10.96 23.43
C ILE A 248 -19.37 -11.10 24.49
N HIS A 249 -18.98 -11.61 25.66
CA HIS A 249 -19.81 -11.74 26.84
C HIS A 249 -19.29 -10.87 27.99
N VAL A 250 -20.18 -10.50 28.90
CA VAL A 250 -19.78 -9.90 30.17
C VAL A 250 -18.95 -10.93 30.96
N GLY A 251 -17.78 -10.51 31.46
CA GLY A 251 -16.79 -11.33 32.16
C GLY A 251 -15.63 -11.82 31.28
N ASP A 252 -15.72 -11.71 29.95
CA ASP A 252 -14.66 -12.15 29.04
C ASP A 252 -13.35 -11.37 29.28
N GLU A 253 -12.22 -12.09 29.30
CA GLU A 253 -10.88 -11.47 29.22
C GLU A 253 -10.61 -11.04 27.77
N ILE A 254 -10.27 -9.78 27.59
CA ILE A 254 -9.89 -9.16 26.33
C ILE A 254 -8.49 -8.56 26.43
N ARG A 255 -7.84 -8.40 25.28
CA ARG A 255 -6.60 -7.64 25.10
C ARG A 255 -6.87 -6.35 24.35
N VAL A 256 -6.17 -5.30 24.73
CA VAL A 256 -6.20 -4.00 24.06
C VAL A 256 -4.98 -3.90 23.15
N MET A 257 -5.19 -3.82 21.85
CA MET A 257 -4.11 -3.60 20.88
C MET A 257 -4.04 -2.10 20.52
N PRO A 258 -2.84 -1.51 20.38
CA PRO A 258 -1.53 -2.16 20.30
C PRO A 258 -0.76 -2.34 21.62
N SER A 259 -1.29 -1.94 22.78
CA SER A 259 -0.54 -2.01 24.06
C SER A 259 -0.31 -3.45 24.56
N GLY A 260 -1.21 -4.37 24.21
CA GLY A 260 -1.20 -5.76 24.66
C GLY A 260 -1.73 -5.98 26.07
N GLU A 261 -2.21 -4.92 26.74
CA GLU A 261 -2.75 -4.99 28.10
C GLU A 261 -4.05 -5.81 28.13
N LYS A 262 -4.27 -6.51 29.25
CA LYS A 262 -5.43 -7.36 29.48
C LYS A 262 -6.45 -6.66 30.37
N ALA A 263 -7.73 -6.89 30.09
CA ALA A 263 -8.86 -6.39 30.86
C ALA A 263 -10.01 -7.42 30.80
N HIS A 264 -10.93 -7.37 31.75
CA HIS A 264 -12.19 -8.08 31.72
C HIS A 264 -13.34 -7.14 31.37
N VAL A 265 -14.30 -7.64 30.60
CA VAL A 265 -15.52 -6.91 30.28
C VAL A 265 -16.44 -6.87 31.49
N THR A 266 -16.76 -5.67 31.98
CA THR A 266 -17.66 -5.48 33.13
C THR A 266 -19.10 -5.25 32.71
N GLU A 267 -19.31 -4.60 31.56
CA GLU A 267 -20.63 -4.26 31.05
C GLU A 267 -20.63 -4.12 29.53
N ILE A 268 -21.72 -4.54 28.88
CA ILE A 268 -21.96 -4.33 27.45
C ILE A 268 -23.30 -3.62 27.28
N LEU A 269 -23.31 -2.51 26.56
CA LEU A 269 -24.51 -1.75 26.20
C LEU A 269 -24.73 -1.78 24.69
N CYS A 270 -25.92 -2.22 24.26
CA CYS A 270 -26.38 -2.09 22.88
C CYS A 270 -27.42 -0.96 22.81
N GLY A 271 -27.01 0.20 22.32
CA GLY A 271 -27.79 1.44 22.48
C GLY A 271 -27.94 1.79 23.96
N ASN A 272 -29.18 1.83 24.44
CA ASN A 272 -29.50 2.13 25.85
C ASN A 272 -29.72 0.87 26.71
N ASN A 273 -29.62 -0.33 26.12
CA ASN A 273 -29.94 -1.57 26.80
C ASN A 273 -28.67 -2.29 27.22
N GLN A 274 -28.62 -2.70 28.49
CA GLN A 274 -27.57 -3.59 28.99
C GLN A 274 -27.84 -5.02 28.51
N VAL A 275 -26.82 -5.65 27.94
CA VAL A 275 -26.88 -7.01 27.39
C VAL A 275 -25.76 -7.87 27.97
N GLN A 276 -26.00 -9.18 28.05
CA GLN A 276 -24.98 -10.14 28.53
C GLN A 276 -24.02 -10.58 27.42
N MET A 277 -24.45 -10.46 26.16
CA MET A 277 -23.72 -10.89 24.98
C MET A 277 -23.99 -9.94 23.80
N ALA A 278 -22.98 -9.72 22.97
CA ALA A 278 -23.14 -9.10 21.65
C ALA A 278 -22.28 -9.82 20.60
N GLU A 279 -22.69 -9.74 19.33
CA GLU A 279 -22.05 -10.41 18.21
C GLU A 279 -21.67 -9.45 17.07
N LYS A 280 -20.95 -9.94 16.07
CA LYS A 280 -20.57 -9.21 14.87
C LYS A 280 -21.73 -8.39 14.27
N GLY A 281 -21.43 -7.15 13.89
CA GLY A 281 -22.35 -6.21 13.25
C GLY A 281 -23.09 -5.29 14.22
N TYR A 282 -23.15 -5.61 15.51
CA TYR A 282 -23.73 -4.71 16.50
C TYR A 282 -22.78 -3.57 16.86
N ALA A 283 -23.32 -2.36 16.97
CA ALA A 283 -22.65 -1.22 17.58
C ALA A 283 -22.89 -1.24 19.09
N VAL A 284 -21.82 -1.33 19.87
CA VAL A 284 -21.88 -1.53 21.32
C VAL A 284 -20.99 -0.53 22.06
N THR A 285 -21.28 -0.34 23.34
CA THR A 285 -20.37 0.27 24.32
C THR A 285 -19.89 -0.83 25.26
N ILE A 286 -18.58 -1.04 25.36
CA ILE A 286 -17.96 -2.02 26.25
C ILE A 286 -17.27 -1.26 27.40
N CYS A 287 -17.63 -1.62 28.63
CA CYS A 287 -16.92 -1.20 29.83
C CYS A 287 -15.98 -2.32 30.27
N ILE A 288 -14.82 -1.96 30.81
CA ILE A 288 -13.79 -2.91 31.28
C ILE A 288 -13.46 -2.66 32.74
N ASP A 289 -12.81 -3.63 33.37
CA ASP A 289 -12.13 -3.41 34.65
C ASP A 289 -10.75 -2.77 34.42
N GLY A 290 -10.39 -1.85 35.32
CA GLY A 290 -9.09 -1.17 35.27
C GLY A 290 -9.01 0.09 34.42
N GLU A 291 -7.88 0.79 34.59
CA GLU A 291 -7.57 2.06 33.94
C GLU A 291 -6.52 1.88 32.84
N ILE A 292 -6.89 1.18 31.76
CA ILE A 292 -6.03 1.03 30.58
C ILE A 292 -6.13 2.28 29.70
N ASP A 293 -5.04 2.74 29.09
CA ASP A 293 -5.10 3.82 28.11
C ASP A 293 -5.62 3.30 26.76
N ILE A 294 -6.84 3.71 26.41
CA ILE A 294 -7.55 3.28 25.20
C ILE A 294 -8.11 4.51 24.53
N SER A 295 -7.79 4.67 23.25
CA SER A 295 -8.24 5.78 22.42
C SER A 295 -8.74 5.27 21.06
N ARG A 296 -9.26 6.20 20.23
CA ARG A 296 -9.70 5.85 18.89
C ARG A 296 -8.54 5.27 18.08
N GLY A 297 -8.77 4.13 17.44
CA GLY A 297 -7.76 3.39 16.70
C GLY A 297 -7.18 2.19 17.45
N CYS A 298 -7.38 2.11 18.77
CA CYS A 298 -7.14 0.86 19.49
C CYS A 298 -8.15 -0.21 19.07
N VAL A 299 -7.78 -1.49 19.24
CA VAL A 299 -8.65 -2.63 18.93
C VAL A 299 -8.80 -3.48 20.18
N LEU A 300 -10.05 -3.75 20.57
CA LEU A 300 -10.35 -4.75 21.60
C LEU A 300 -10.40 -6.12 20.94
N TYR A 301 -9.68 -7.08 21.52
CA TYR A 301 -9.44 -8.38 20.92
C TYR A 301 -9.56 -9.51 21.94
N ARG A 302 -10.19 -10.63 21.56
CA ARG A 302 -10.12 -11.91 22.30
C ARG A 302 -9.97 -13.04 21.30
N GLY A 303 -8.89 -13.80 21.41
CA GLY A 303 -8.63 -14.97 20.56
C GLY A 303 -7.26 -15.58 20.87
N GLU A 304 -7.01 -16.76 20.32
CA GLU A 304 -5.75 -17.48 20.50
C GLU A 304 -4.64 -16.94 19.60
N SER A 305 -4.99 -16.55 18.36
CA SER A 305 -4.07 -15.89 17.45
C SER A 305 -3.72 -14.49 17.99
N GLN A 306 -2.60 -13.91 17.57
CA GLN A 306 -2.24 -12.56 17.96
C GLN A 306 -2.42 -11.63 16.78
N LEU A 307 -3.18 -10.54 16.97
CA LEU A 307 -3.31 -9.53 15.93
C LEU A 307 -1.95 -8.92 15.58
N TYR A 308 -1.71 -8.65 14.29
CA TYR A 308 -0.46 -8.05 13.87
C TYR A 308 -0.39 -6.58 14.27
N VAL A 309 0.76 -6.20 14.82
CA VAL A 309 1.09 -4.81 15.17
C VAL A 309 2.41 -4.44 14.50
N GLY A 310 2.32 -3.65 13.44
CA GLY A 310 3.43 -3.39 12.55
C GLY A 310 3.55 -1.93 12.13
N LYS A 311 4.66 -1.64 11.45
CA LYS A 311 4.88 -0.39 10.72
C LYS A 311 5.05 -0.59 9.21
N LEU A 312 5.35 -1.81 8.78
CA LEU A 312 5.62 -2.18 7.40
C LEU A 312 4.67 -3.31 7.02
N PHE A 313 4.07 -3.20 5.85
CA PHE A 313 3.21 -4.23 5.28
C PHE A 313 3.15 -4.09 3.75
N GLU A 314 2.84 -5.19 3.09
CA GLU A 314 2.59 -5.24 1.65
C GLU A 314 1.09 -5.14 1.41
N ALA A 315 0.70 -4.32 0.43
CA ALA A 315 -0.69 -4.14 0.06
C ALA A 315 -0.89 -4.06 -1.44
N SER A 316 -2.01 -4.59 -1.90
CA SER A 316 -2.53 -4.34 -3.23
C SER A 316 -3.34 -3.04 -3.22
N LEU A 317 -3.11 -2.19 -4.20
CA LEU A 317 -3.70 -0.86 -4.34
C LEU A 317 -4.37 -0.74 -5.71
N LEU A 318 -5.60 -0.24 -5.72
CA LEU A 318 -6.27 0.30 -6.90
C LEU A 318 -6.03 1.82 -6.90
N TRP A 319 -5.23 2.29 -7.85
CA TRP A 319 -4.90 3.71 -7.96
C TRP A 319 -6.04 4.48 -8.63
N MET A 320 -6.50 5.56 -8.01
CA MET A 320 -7.68 6.32 -8.45
C MET A 320 -7.42 7.83 -8.60
N ASP A 321 -6.19 8.28 -8.36
CA ASP A 321 -5.79 9.67 -8.55
C ASP A 321 -5.35 9.91 -10.00
N GLU A 322 -5.54 11.13 -10.49
CA GLU A 322 -5.05 11.56 -11.81
C GLU A 322 -3.52 11.70 -11.81
N ASN A 323 -2.93 12.02 -10.65
CA ASN A 323 -1.48 12.12 -10.55
C ASN A 323 -0.87 10.73 -10.48
N GLU A 324 0.19 10.49 -11.25
CA GLU A 324 0.95 9.24 -11.18
C GLU A 324 1.47 8.99 -9.76
N LEU A 325 1.37 7.74 -9.30
CA LEU A 325 1.98 7.29 -8.07
C LEU A 325 3.45 6.92 -8.34
N THR A 326 4.33 7.39 -7.47
CA THR A 326 5.76 7.03 -7.42
C THR A 326 6.15 6.67 -6.00
N ALA A 327 7.19 5.85 -5.83
CA ALA A 327 7.77 5.55 -4.53
C ALA A 327 8.26 6.83 -3.81
N GLY A 328 8.24 6.81 -2.47
CA GLY A 328 8.61 7.91 -1.59
C GLY A 328 7.52 8.95 -1.33
N ARG A 329 6.31 8.79 -1.91
CA ARG A 329 5.19 9.71 -1.65
C ARG A 329 4.46 9.41 -0.34
N ASP A 330 4.04 10.49 0.32
CA ASP A 330 3.31 10.47 1.59
C ASP A 330 1.81 10.64 1.41
N PHE A 331 1.05 9.85 2.16
CA PHE A 331 -0.42 9.88 2.21
C PHE A 331 -0.90 9.80 3.66
N TRP A 332 -2.18 10.07 3.88
CA TRP A 332 -2.89 9.58 5.05
C TRP A 332 -3.45 8.19 4.74
N LEU A 333 -3.14 7.22 5.59
CA LEU A 333 -3.77 5.90 5.58
C LEU A 333 -4.91 5.89 6.58
N LYS A 334 -6.11 5.50 6.10
CA LYS A 334 -7.27 5.23 6.94
C LYS A 334 -7.61 3.74 6.89
N LEU A 335 -7.39 3.04 8.00
CA LEU A 335 -7.64 1.60 8.16
C LEU A 335 -8.53 1.41 9.40
N GLY A 336 -9.73 0.88 9.20
CA GLY A 336 -10.76 0.83 10.25
C GLY A 336 -10.98 2.20 10.90
N THR A 337 -10.71 2.30 12.20
CA THR A 337 -10.81 3.55 12.97
C THR A 337 -9.50 4.34 13.07
N GLN A 338 -8.39 3.79 12.56
CA GLN A 338 -7.04 4.37 12.59
C GLN A 338 -6.81 5.31 11.41
N LEU A 339 -6.22 6.49 11.68
CA LEU A 339 -5.76 7.44 10.68
C LEU A 339 -4.29 7.78 10.97
N VAL A 340 -3.38 7.44 10.05
CA VAL A 340 -1.93 7.59 10.25
C VAL A 340 -1.22 8.08 8.99
N PRO A 341 -0.10 8.82 9.11
CA PRO A 341 0.74 9.10 7.96
C PRO A 341 1.36 7.79 7.46
N VAL A 342 1.37 7.61 6.14
CA VAL A 342 1.99 6.48 5.45
C VAL A 342 2.84 6.97 4.30
N THR A 343 3.93 6.28 4.02
CA THR A 343 4.79 6.48 2.86
C THR A 343 4.79 5.20 2.03
N ILE A 344 4.65 5.32 0.72
CA ILE A 344 4.84 4.18 -0.19
C ILE A 344 6.34 4.01 -0.39
N THR A 345 6.94 2.98 0.22
CA THR A 345 8.40 2.78 0.18
C THR A 345 8.85 2.27 -1.17
N ARG A 346 8.06 1.37 -1.76
CA ARG A 346 8.41 0.70 -3.02
C ARG A 346 7.15 0.21 -3.73
N ILE A 347 7.17 0.29 -5.05
CA ILE A 347 6.23 -0.41 -5.93
C ILE A 347 6.88 -1.74 -6.29
N LEU A 348 6.22 -2.86 -5.98
CA LEU A 348 6.75 -4.19 -6.27
C LEU A 348 6.50 -4.55 -7.74
N TYR A 349 5.26 -4.38 -8.18
CA TYR A 349 4.83 -4.58 -9.56
C TYR A 349 3.41 -4.04 -9.76
N LYS A 350 3.02 -3.82 -11.01
CA LYS A 350 1.63 -3.63 -11.41
C LYS A 350 1.06 -4.90 -12.02
N ILE A 351 -0.25 -5.06 -11.96
CA ILE A 351 -0.96 -6.20 -12.57
C ILE A 351 -1.55 -5.72 -13.88
N ASP A 352 -1.19 -6.39 -14.98
CA ASP A 352 -1.77 -6.12 -16.29
C ASP A 352 -3.25 -6.56 -16.33
N VAL A 353 -4.10 -5.69 -16.89
CA VAL A 353 -5.56 -5.87 -16.88
C VAL A 353 -6.05 -6.85 -17.96
N ASP A 354 -5.24 -7.20 -18.95
CA ASP A 354 -5.64 -8.13 -20.00
C ASP A 354 -5.26 -9.56 -19.68
N ASN A 355 -4.05 -9.78 -19.15
CA ASN A 355 -3.50 -11.13 -18.94
C ASN A 355 -3.18 -11.46 -17.48
N GLY A 356 -3.27 -10.50 -16.56
CA GLY A 356 -2.99 -10.71 -15.13
C GLY A 356 -1.49 -10.83 -14.81
N GLU A 357 -0.60 -10.56 -15.75
CA GLU A 357 0.84 -10.65 -15.54
C GLU A 357 1.37 -9.57 -14.60
N GLU A 358 2.41 -9.93 -13.84
CA GLU A 358 3.14 -9.02 -12.97
C GLU A 358 4.17 -8.22 -13.78
N VAL A 359 3.94 -6.91 -13.90
CA VAL A 359 4.80 -6.01 -14.67
C VAL A 359 5.58 -5.11 -13.72
N GLN A 360 6.92 -5.19 -13.78
CA GLN A 360 7.80 -4.31 -13.01
C GLN A 360 7.69 -2.87 -13.51
N THR A 361 7.47 -1.91 -12.60
CA THR A 361 7.32 -0.49 -12.93
C THR A 361 7.65 0.39 -11.73
N ASP A 362 8.14 1.60 -12.01
CA ASP A 362 8.40 2.63 -11.00
C ASP A 362 7.24 3.63 -10.85
N ARG A 363 6.20 3.50 -11.70
CA ARG A 363 5.06 4.41 -11.77
C ARG A 363 3.74 3.67 -11.99
N ILE A 364 2.69 4.15 -11.33
CA ILE A 364 1.32 3.66 -11.48
C ILE A 364 0.41 4.81 -11.91
N CYS A 365 -0.38 4.56 -12.97
CA CYS A 365 -1.35 5.48 -13.53
C CYS A 365 -2.77 5.19 -13.00
N LYS A 366 -3.71 6.12 -13.27
CA LYS A 366 -5.10 5.98 -12.85
C LYS A 366 -5.70 4.65 -13.36
N ASN A 367 -6.48 4.00 -12.51
CA ASN A 367 -7.18 2.72 -12.73
C ASN A 367 -6.27 1.49 -12.84
N GLU A 368 -4.97 1.62 -12.56
CA GLU A 368 -4.08 0.46 -12.48
C GLU A 368 -4.08 -0.16 -11.07
N ASN A 369 -3.90 -1.48 -11.03
CA ASN A 369 -3.71 -2.24 -9.79
C ASN A 369 -2.22 -2.47 -9.58
N ALA A 370 -1.73 -2.24 -8.36
CA ALA A 370 -0.32 -2.40 -8.02
C ALA A 370 -0.13 -2.99 -6.64
N VAL A 371 0.89 -3.83 -6.49
CA VAL A 371 1.34 -4.31 -5.19
C VAL A 371 2.49 -3.43 -4.72
N CYS A 372 2.36 -2.87 -3.53
CA CYS A 372 3.30 -1.92 -2.96
C CYS A 372 3.69 -2.30 -1.52
N GLU A 373 4.88 -1.88 -1.12
CA GLU A 373 5.30 -1.85 0.28
C GLU A 373 4.97 -0.48 0.87
N LEU A 374 4.37 -0.48 2.08
CA LEU A 374 3.96 0.74 2.77
C LEU A 374 4.60 0.81 4.16
N ALA A 375 5.05 2.01 4.54
CA ALA A 375 5.59 2.30 5.87
C ALA A 375 4.74 3.36 6.57
N VAL A 376 4.24 3.05 7.78
CA VAL A 376 3.45 3.99 8.59
C VAL A 376 4.28 4.63 9.71
N GLY A 377 3.97 5.88 10.03
CA GLY A 377 4.72 6.66 11.02
C GLY A 377 4.64 6.12 12.45
N LYS A 378 3.55 5.42 12.80
CA LYS A 378 3.32 4.81 14.12
C LYS A 378 2.86 3.36 13.97
N LYS A 379 3.06 2.53 15.00
CA LYS A 379 2.55 1.16 15.01
C LYS A 379 1.03 1.17 14.88
N ILE A 380 0.51 0.36 13.97
CA ILE A 380 -0.94 0.17 13.79
C ILE A 380 -1.28 -1.31 13.93
N VAL A 381 -2.53 -1.56 14.31
CA VAL A 381 -3.10 -2.92 14.33
C VAL A 381 -3.68 -3.19 12.95
N LEU A 382 -3.27 -4.28 12.30
CA LEU A 382 -3.72 -4.61 10.95
C LEU A 382 -3.71 -6.13 10.76
N GLU A 383 -4.46 -6.62 9.78
CA GLU A 383 -4.54 -8.03 9.44
C GLU A 383 -4.51 -8.18 7.91
N PRO A 384 -4.06 -9.31 7.35
CA PRO A 384 -4.35 -9.64 5.97
C PRO A 384 -5.85 -9.57 5.71
N PHE A 385 -6.25 -8.98 4.58
CA PHE A 385 -7.66 -8.77 4.24
C PHE A 385 -8.45 -10.08 4.12
N ALA A 386 -7.79 -11.17 3.76
CA ALA A 386 -8.38 -12.50 3.71
C ALA A 386 -8.83 -13.02 5.10
N GLU A 387 -8.13 -12.61 6.16
CA GLU A 387 -8.40 -13.00 7.54
C GLU A 387 -9.44 -12.08 8.18
N ASN A 388 -9.23 -10.75 8.08
CA ASN A 388 -10.16 -9.76 8.61
C ASN A 388 -10.34 -8.57 7.66
N ASN A 389 -11.48 -8.54 6.96
CA ASN A 389 -11.83 -7.46 6.04
C ASN A 389 -11.73 -6.05 6.66
N MET A 390 -12.11 -5.88 7.93
CA MET A 390 -12.16 -4.56 8.59
C MET A 390 -10.78 -4.03 8.96
N LEU A 391 -9.84 -4.92 9.31
CA LEU A 391 -8.46 -4.59 9.66
C LEU A 391 -7.48 -4.73 8.48
N GLY A 392 -7.95 -5.26 7.34
CA GLY A 392 -7.16 -5.39 6.13
C GLY A 392 -7.55 -4.45 5.00
N ALA A 393 -8.71 -3.77 5.05
CA ALA A 393 -9.10 -2.78 4.04
C ALA A 393 -8.73 -1.35 4.48
N PHE A 394 -8.20 -0.56 3.56
CA PHE A 394 -7.85 0.83 3.81
C PHE A 394 -8.01 1.73 2.59
N ILE A 395 -7.97 3.03 2.83
CA ILE A 395 -7.84 4.04 1.77
C ILE A 395 -6.61 4.91 2.00
N LEU A 396 -6.02 5.36 0.91
CA LEU A 396 -5.00 6.40 0.89
C LEU A 396 -5.64 7.74 0.53
N ILE A 397 -5.35 8.76 1.32
CA ILE A 397 -5.88 10.11 1.16
C ILE A 397 -4.70 11.05 0.93
N ASP A 398 -4.74 11.82 -0.16
CA ASP A 398 -3.75 12.85 -0.46
C ASP A 398 -3.75 13.90 0.67
N ARG A 399 -2.56 14.19 1.23
CA ARG A 399 -2.41 15.08 2.40
C ARG A 399 -2.69 16.54 2.10
N LEU A 400 -2.58 16.96 0.85
CA LEU A 400 -2.79 18.34 0.40
C LEU A 400 -4.21 18.54 -0.11
N ARG A 401 -4.69 17.62 -0.95
CA ARG A 401 -5.99 17.71 -1.62
C ARG A 401 -7.14 17.15 -0.79
N ASN A 402 -6.86 16.31 0.21
CA ASN A 402 -7.85 15.56 0.97
C ASN A 402 -8.75 14.66 0.08
N THR A 403 -8.27 14.30 -1.11
CA THR A 403 -8.93 13.39 -2.04
C THR A 403 -8.48 11.96 -1.78
N THR A 404 -9.37 10.99 -1.97
CA THR A 404 -8.99 9.56 -1.96
C THR A 404 -8.14 9.26 -3.18
N ALA A 405 -6.86 8.96 -2.95
CA ALA A 405 -5.88 8.64 -3.98
C ALA A 405 -5.90 7.16 -4.37
N ALA A 406 -6.12 6.27 -3.40
CA ALA A 406 -6.17 4.83 -3.64
C ALA A 406 -7.08 4.10 -2.65
N GLY A 407 -7.58 2.95 -3.07
CA GLY A 407 -8.21 1.95 -2.21
C GLY A 407 -7.30 0.73 -2.17
N GLY A 408 -7.12 0.15 -0.99
CA GLY A 408 -6.12 -0.90 -0.80
C GLY A 408 -6.57 -2.00 0.14
N ILE A 409 -5.97 -3.17 -0.06
CA ILE A 409 -6.08 -4.30 0.84
C ILE A 409 -4.70 -4.76 1.29
N VAL A 410 -4.56 -5.07 2.57
CA VAL A 410 -3.36 -5.66 3.13
C VAL A 410 -3.26 -7.09 2.61
N CYS A 411 -2.16 -7.39 1.91
CA CYS A 411 -1.87 -8.72 1.37
C CYS A 411 -1.05 -9.52 2.39
N LYS A 412 0.00 -8.90 2.93
CA LYS A 412 0.92 -9.55 3.84
C LYS A 412 1.41 -8.55 4.87
N VAL A 413 1.52 -9.01 6.11
CA VAL A 413 2.15 -8.23 7.17
C VAL A 413 3.57 -8.72 7.33
N ASP A 414 4.53 -7.80 7.31
CA ASP A 414 5.91 -8.19 7.55
C ASP A 414 6.11 -8.44 9.04
N GLU A 415 6.05 -9.71 9.44
CA GLU A 415 6.42 -10.16 10.79
C GLU A 415 7.88 -9.84 11.12
N ASN A 416 8.75 -9.74 10.10
CA ASN A 416 10.17 -9.43 10.31
C ASN A 416 10.42 -7.97 10.67
N GLY A 417 9.42 -7.08 10.54
CA GLY A 417 9.42 -5.77 11.18
C GLY A 417 9.50 -5.83 12.71
N ASN A 418 9.18 -7.00 13.31
CA ASN A 418 9.46 -7.29 14.72
C ASN A 418 10.85 -7.93 14.96
N ASN A 419 11.47 -8.56 13.97
CA ASN A 419 12.78 -9.22 14.10
C ASN A 419 13.99 -8.35 13.73
N VAL A 420 13.80 -7.29 12.93
CA VAL A 420 14.81 -6.24 12.77
C VAL A 420 14.25 -4.92 13.28
N LYS A 421 14.10 -4.85 14.60
CA LYS A 421 14.11 -3.55 15.27
C LYS A 421 15.52 -2.99 15.10
N TRP A 422 15.64 -1.75 14.63
CA TRP A 422 16.64 -0.88 15.27
C TRP A 422 16.24 -0.88 16.74
N GLN A 423 16.91 -1.73 17.54
CA GLN A 423 16.70 -1.73 18.96
C GLN A 423 17.00 -0.30 19.41
N GLN A 424 15.99 0.40 19.93
CA GLN A 424 16.23 1.54 20.80
C GLN A 424 16.89 0.96 22.04
N LEU A 425 18.20 0.79 21.94
CA LEU A 425 19.04 0.43 23.06
C LEU A 425 19.00 1.60 24.03
N ASP A 426 18.73 1.34 25.30
CA ASP A 426 18.85 2.33 26.37
C ASP A 426 20.23 3.00 26.34
N ILE A 427 21.24 2.24 25.88
CA ILE A 427 22.55 2.75 25.49
C ILE A 427 22.49 3.24 24.03
N ASN A 428 22.03 4.47 23.88
CA ASN A 428 22.07 5.19 22.62
C ASN A 428 23.39 5.96 22.44
N ARG A 429 23.55 6.60 21.28
CA ARG A 429 24.74 7.39 20.96
C ARG A 429 25.07 8.44 22.03
N SER A 430 24.08 9.20 22.51
CA SER A 430 24.36 10.26 23.49
C SER A 430 24.89 9.69 24.81
N VAL A 431 24.42 8.50 25.23
CA VAL A 431 24.97 7.79 26.40
C VAL A 431 26.43 7.39 26.15
N ARG A 432 26.75 6.92 24.94
CA ARG A 432 28.14 6.54 24.57
C ARG A 432 29.06 7.74 24.44
N GLU A 433 28.61 8.82 23.80
CA GLU A 433 29.33 10.11 23.69
C GLU A 433 29.63 10.68 25.08
N ASN A 434 28.65 10.71 25.98
CA ASN A 434 28.85 11.16 27.36
C ASN A 434 29.84 10.26 28.12
N LYS A 435 29.80 8.94 27.91
CA LYS A 435 30.74 8.02 28.56
C LYS A 435 32.18 8.20 28.04
N LEU A 436 32.34 8.45 26.75
CA LEU A 436 33.63 8.65 26.11
C LEU A 436 34.12 10.10 26.19
N GLN A 437 33.32 11.03 26.75
CA GLN A 437 33.62 12.47 26.82
C GLN A 437 34.06 13.03 25.46
N GLN A 438 33.32 12.65 24.40
CA GLN A 438 33.53 13.10 23.03
C GLN A 438 32.24 13.08 22.23
N LYS A 439 32.17 13.89 21.18
CA LYS A 439 31.11 13.84 20.18
C LYS A 439 31.51 12.93 19.02
N ALA A 440 30.57 12.12 18.56
CA ALA A 440 30.82 11.25 17.42
C ALA A 440 30.68 12.03 16.11
N VAL A 441 31.74 12.05 15.33
CA VAL A 441 31.79 12.73 14.02
C VAL A 441 32.51 11.85 13.00
N THR A 442 32.11 11.94 11.74
CA THR A 442 32.85 11.35 10.62
C THR A 442 33.62 12.44 9.88
N ILE A 443 34.94 12.31 9.89
CA ILE A 443 35.88 13.13 9.13
C ILE A 443 36.12 12.44 7.78
N TRP A 444 35.63 13.03 6.71
CA TRP A 444 35.65 12.44 5.38
C TRP A 444 36.67 13.11 4.46
N LEU A 445 37.85 12.50 4.31
CA LEU A 445 38.89 13.00 3.42
C LEU A 445 38.64 12.52 1.99
N THR A 446 38.46 13.48 1.08
CA THR A 446 38.30 13.27 -0.37
C THR A 446 39.42 13.96 -1.16
N GLY A 447 39.78 13.42 -2.33
CA GLY A 447 40.87 13.94 -3.15
C GLY A 447 41.48 12.89 -4.08
N LEU A 448 42.34 13.33 -4.99
CA LEU A 448 43.02 12.45 -5.95
C LEU A 448 43.91 11.39 -5.27
N SER A 449 44.15 10.28 -5.96
CA SER A 449 45.11 9.26 -5.49
C SER A 449 46.50 9.90 -5.34
N GLY A 450 47.21 9.68 -4.24
CA GLY A 450 48.50 10.35 -4.00
C GLY A 450 48.41 11.81 -3.51
N ALA A 451 47.21 12.35 -3.26
CA ALA A 451 47.03 13.68 -2.64
C ALA A 451 47.46 13.73 -1.15
N GLY A 452 47.77 12.60 -0.51
CA GLY A 452 48.19 12.55 0.89
C GLY A 452 47.08 12.23 1.90
N LYS A 453 45.87 11.88 1.45
CA LYS A 453 44.72 11.55 2.31
C LYS A 453 45.03 10.56 3.43
N SER A 454 45.54 9.37 3.10
CA SER A 454 45.84 8.34 4.10
C SER A 454 46.94 8.78 5.09
N THR A 455 47.90 9.59 4.62
CA THR A 455 48.95 10.16 5.47
C THR A 455 48.38 11.17 6.47
N ILE A 456 47.54 12.09 6.00
CA ILE A 456 46.85 13.07 6.84
C ILE A 456 45.91 12.36 7.82
N ALA A 457 45.11 11.41 7.33
CA ALA A 457 44.16 10.66 8.14
C ALA A 457 44.84 9.91 9.30
N ASN A 458 45.97 9.25 9.02
CA ASN A 458 46.76 8.57 10.04
C ASN A 458 47.37 9.55 11.06
N GLU A 459 47.79 10.74 10.64
CA GLU A 459 48.34 11.74 11.55
C GLU A 459 47.27 12.40 12.42
N ILE A 460 46.09 12.70 11.85
CA ILE A 460 44.89 13.11 12.59
C ILE A 460 44.54 12.06 13.64
N GLU A 461 44.52 10.78 13.26
CA GLU A 461 44.20 9.69 14.18
C GLU A 461 45.19 9.62 15.36
N LYS A 462 46.50 9.72 15.11
CA LYS A 462 47.51 9.76 16.18
C LYS A 462 47.31 10.93 17.14
N ARG A 463 47.01 12.12 16.61
CA ARG A 463 46.79 13.32 17.44
C ARG A 463 45.53 13.19 18.28
N LEU A 464 44.42 12.77 17.69
CA LEU A 464 43.18 12.50 18.43
C LEU A 464 43.37 11.43 19.50
N CYS A 465 44.10 10.35 19.18
CA CYS A 465 44.45 9.31 20.15
C CYS A 465 45.31 9.86 21.30
N THR A 466 46.25 10.75 21.01
CA THR A 466 47.08 11.43 22.04
C THR A 466 46.26 12.34 22.93
N LEU A 467 45.20 12.96 22.40
CA LEU A 467 44.20 13.72 23.14
C LEU A 467 43.18 12.85 23.90
N GLY A 468 43.37 11.53 23.91
CA GLY A 468 42.50 10.57 24.60
C GLY A 468 41.15 10.33 23.91
N LYS A 469 41.00 10.73 22.63
CA LYS A 469 39.80 10.48 21.85
C LYS A 469 39.81 9.06 21.27
N HIS A 470 38.63 8.47 21.19
CA HIS A 470 38.41 7.15 20.63
C HIS A 470 38.06 7.26 19.15
N THR A 471 38.94 6.74 18.30
CA THR A 471 38.88 6.88 16.85
C THR A 471 38.82 5.54 16.13
N MET A 472 38.42 5.57 14.85
CA MET A 472 38.57 4.45 13.92
C MET A 472 38.84 4.97 12.51
N LEU A 473 39.99 4.59 11.93
CA LEU A 473 40.36 4.89 10.55
C LEU A 473 39.84 3.85 9.55
N LEU A 474 38.99 4.28 8.61
CA LEU A 474 38.52 3.50 7.47
C LEU A 474 39.26 3.94 6.20
N ASP A 475 40.40 3.30 5.95
CA ASP A 475 41.18 3.57 4.74
C ASP A 475 40.67 2.82 3.51
N GLY A 476 40.62 3.51 2.37
CA GLY A 476 40.09 2.99 1.11
C GLY A 476 40.78 1.74 0.57
N ASP A 477 42.07 1.55 0.83
CA ASP A 477 42.78 0.32 0.45
C ASP A 477 42.48 -0.80 1.46
N ASN A 478 42.43 -0.49 2.75
CA ASN A 478 42.18 -1.48 3.81
C ASN A 478 40.76 -2.05 3.74
N VAL A 479 39.73 -1.21 3.52
CA VAL A 479 38.34 -1.68 3.44
C VAL A 479 38.14 -2.62 2.25
N ARG A 480 38.91 -2.47 1.16
CA ARG A 480 38.88 -3.35 -0.01
C ARG A 480 39.56 -4.71 0.21
N MET A 481 40.35 -4.86 1.27
CA MET A 481 40.89 -6.17 1.65
C MET A 481 39.87 -7.02 2.43
N GLY A 482 38.81 -6.41 2.96
CA GLY A 482 37.80 -7.08 3.77
C GLY A 482 36.38 -6.73 3.32
N LEU A 483 35.81 -5.70 3.95
CA LEU A 483 34.42 -5.24 3.78
C LEU A 483 33.97 -5.10 2.31
N ASN A 484 34.89 -4.67 1.44
CA ASN A 484 34.65 -4.35 0.05
C ASN A 484 35.53 -5.20 -0.89
N SER A 485 35.89 -6.42 -0.48
CA SER A 485 36.74 -7.34 -1.25
C SER A 485 36.09 -7.90 -2.50
N ASP A 486 34.77 -7.84 -2.59
CA ASP A 486 33.95 -8.21 -3.75
C ASP A 486 33.85 -7.11 -4.81
N LEU A 487 34.31 -5.89 -4.52
CA LEU A 487 34.12 -4.72 -5.39
C LEU A 487 35.34 -4.44 -6.27
N ASN A 488 35.11 -4.25 -7.57
CA ASN A 488 36.14 -3.80 -8.51
C ASN A 488 36.24 -2.26 -8.49
N PHE A 489 36.91 -1.70 -9.52
CA PHE A 489 37.15 -0.26 -9.66
C PHE A 489 36.25 0.41 -10.69
N GLY A 490 35.17 -0.25 -11.12
CA GLY A 490 34.14 0.34 -11.98
C GLY A 490 33.31 1.39 -11.26
N GLU A 491 32.51 2.14 -12.03
CA GLU A 491 31.70 3.25 -11.48
C GLU A 491 30.68 2.79 -10.44
N LYS A 492 29.89 1.74 -10.74
CA LYS A 492 28.93 1.15 -9.80
C LYS A 492 29.61 0.63 -8.53
N ASP A 493 30.74 -0.06 -8.68
CA ASP A 493 31.48 -0.63 -7.55
C ASP A 493 32.12 0.46 -6.68
N ARG A 494 32.45 1.63 -7.24
CA ARG A 494 32.92 2.79 -6.46
C ARG A 494 31.80 3.43 -5.66
N MET A 495 30.63 3.58 -6.28
CA MET A 495 29.44 4.08 -5.59
C MET A 495 29.09 3.16 -4.41
N GLU A 496 29.07 1.84 -4.64
CA GLU A 496 28.80 0.86 -3.59
C GLU A 496 29.88 0.84 -2.50
N ASN A 497 31.16 1.01 -2.88
CA ASN A 497 32.26 1.13 -1.91
C ASN A 497 32.05 2.33 -0.98
N ILE A 498 31.60 3.47 -1.51
CA ILE A 498 31.32 4.69 -0.73
C ILE A 498 30.10 4.48 0.16
N ARG A 499 29.01 3.90 -0.39
CA ARG A 499 27.80 3.59 0.37
C ARG A 499 28.10 2.69 1.57
N ARG A 500 28.84 1.59 1.37
CA ARG A 500 29.21 0.65 2.46
C ARG A 500 30.07 1.31 3.53
N VAL A 501 31.06 2.12 3.13
CA VAL A 501 31.88 2.85 4.11
C VAL A 501 31.05 3.87 4.89
N ALA A 502 30.12 4.56 4.24
CA ALA A 502 29.23 5.52 4.92
C ALA A 502 28.31 4.83 5.95
N GLU A 503 27.75 3.66 5.64
CA GLU A 503 26.94 2.87 6.59
C GLU A 503 27.76 2.41 7.80
N VAL A 504 29.00 1.94 7.57
CA VAL A 504 29.90 1.54 8.66
C VAL A 504 30.30 2.75 9.50
N ALA A 505 30.61 3.88 8.88
CA ALA A 505 30.95 5.12 9.58
C ALA A 505 29.78 5.59 10.47
N ARG A 506 28.54 5.52 9.96
CA ARG A 506 27.33 5.81 10.73
C ARG A 506 27.20 4.90 11.96
N LEU A 507 27.38 3.59 11.80
CA LEU A 507 27.32 2.64 12.93
C LEU A 507 28.38 2.92 13.99
N MET A 508 29.60 3.28 13.57
CA MET A 508 30.68 3.66 14.48
C MET A 508 30.39 5.01 15.17
N ASN A 509 29.77 5.97 14.48
CA ASN A 509 29.31 7.18 15.14
C ASN A 509 28.21 6.87 16.16
N ASP A 510 27.31 5.93 15.88
CA ASP A 510 26.29 5.50 16.85
C ASP A 510 26.92 4.78 18.05
N ALA A 511 28.13 4.23 17.91
CA ALA A 511 28.97 3.72 18.99
C ALA A 511 29.72 4.82 19.78
N GLY A 512 29.60 6.10 19.39
CA GLY A 512 30.25 7.23 20.06
C GLY A 512 31.65 7.56 19.52
N LEU A 513 32.10 6.91 18.44
CA LEU A 513 33.47 7.05 17.91
C LEU A 513 33.61 8.22 16.92
N ILE A 514 34.82 8.77 16.87
CA ILE A 514 35.25 9.66 15.78
C ILE A 514 35.78 8.78 14.65
N VAL A 515 35.12 8.82 13.49
CA VAL A 515 35.50 8.01 12.33
C VAL A 515 36.30 8.88 11.38
N ILE A 516 37.42 8.38 10.90
CA ILE A 516 38.24 9.06 9.89
C ILE A 516 38.18 8.19 8.63
N THR A 517 37.84 8.77 7.48
CA THR A 517 37.78 8.02 6.22
C THR A 517 38.72 8.66 5.20
N SER A 518 39.50 7.83 4.49
CA SER A 518 40.40 8.27 3.42
C SER A 518 39.99 7.63 2.10
N LEU A 519 39.08 8.29 1.38
CA LEU A 519 38.50 7.78 0.13
C LEU A 519 38.72 8.74 -1.03
N ILE A 520 38.68 8.22 -2.26
CA ILE A 520 38.76 9.08 -3.44
C ILE A 520 37.45 9.83 -3.65
N SER A 521 36.30 9.16 -3.52
CA SER A 521 34.95 9.75 -3.65
C SER A 521 34.82 10.78 -4.79
N PRO A 522 34.99 10.36 -6.05
CA PRO A 522 35.22 11.26 -7.18
C PRO A 522 34.00 12.10 -7.58
N TYR A 523 32.77 11.60 -7.37
CA TYR A 523 31.55 12.26 -7.82
C TYR A 523 30.85 13.01 -6.69
N HIS A 524 30.20 14.13 -7.01
CA HIS A 524 29.36 14.89 -6.08
C HIS A 524 28.21 14.05 -5.53
N SER A 525 27.59 13.22 -6.39
CA SER A 525 26.50 12.31 -6.00
C SER A 525 26.92 11.36 -4.89
N ASP A 526 28.15 10.83 -4.97
CA ASP A 526 28.65 9.85 -4.01
C ASP A 526 28.91 10.49 -2.64
N ARG A 527 29.48 11.70 -2.64
CA ARG A 527 29.74 12.45 -1.40
C ARG A 527 28.44 12.94 -0.77
N LYS A 528 27.47 13.36 -1.57
CA LYS A 528 26.12 13.67 -1.11
C LYS A 528 25.44 12.46 -0.49
N MET A 529 25.50 11.29 -1.14
CA MET A 529 24.97 10.04 -0.60
C MET A 529 25.64 9.69 0.74
N ALA A 530 26.96 9.81 0.86
CA ALA A 530 27.66 9.57 2.12
C ALA A 530 27.18 10.53 3.22
N LYS A 531 27.02 11.83 2.89
CA LYS A 531 26.47 12.85 3.79
C LYS A 531 25.04 12.55 4.22
N ASP A 532 24.19 12.10 3.29
CA ASP A 532 22.79 11.74 3.57
C ASP A 532 22.68 10.51 4.49
N ILE A 533 23.56 9.51 4.31
CA ILE A 533 23.62 8.30 5.17
C ILE A 533 24.10 8.66 6.59
N ILE A 534 25.17 9.44 6.71
CA ILE A 534 25.81 9.76 8.00
C ILE A 534 25.00 10.83 8.76
N GLY A 535 24.40 11.76 8.03
CA GLY A 535 23.61 12.88 8.54
C GLY A 535 24.48 14.08 8.92
N LYS A 536 24.03 14.85 9.93
CA LYS A 536 24.68 16.10 10.36
C LYS A 536 26.12 15.95 10.87
N ARG A 537 26.56 14.72 11.16
CA ARG A 537 27.87 14.39 11.74
C ARG A 537 28.97 14.20 10.68
N PHE A 538 28.77 14.75 9.50
CA PHE A 538 29.65 14.55 8.35
C PHE A 538 30.44 15.82 8.08
N VAL A 539 31.77 15.72 8.14
CA VAL A 539 32.70 16.81 7.81
C VAL A 539 33.49 16.43 6.56
N GLU A 540 33.26 17.13 5.46
CA GLU A 540 33.96 16.96 4.19
C GLU A 540 35.29 17.70 4.19
N ILE A 541 36.41 16.97 4.18
CA ILE A 541 37.75 17.53 4.02
C ILE A 541 38.25 17.27 2.61
N TYR A 542 38.39 18.33 1.83
CA TYR A 542 38.97 18.26 0.50
C TYR A 542 40.49 18.46 0.55
N VAL A 543 41.23 17.43 0.12
CA VAL A 543 42.68 17.48 -0.02
C VAL A 543 43.03 17.93 -1.45
N SER A 544 43.15 19.25 -1.64
CA SER A 544 43.22 19.94 -2.93
C SER A 544 44.62 19.94 -3.56
N THR A 545 45.19 18.75 -3.74
CA THR A 545 46.54 18.60 -4.32
C THR A 545 46.48 18.49 -5.85
N PRO A 546 47.27 19.29 -6.61
CA PRO A 546 47.29 19.20 -8.07
C PRO A 546 47.72 17.83 -8.60
N LEU A 547 47.12 17.41 -9.72
CA LEU A 547 47.39 16.11 -10.37
C LEU A 547 48.88 15.86 -10.61
N GLU A 548 49.62 16.88 -11.07
CA GLU A 548 51.05 16.81 -11.36
C GLU A 548 51.89 16.47 -10.12
N VAL A 549 51.47 16.95 -8.95
CA VAL A 549 52.11 16.65 -7.67
C VAL A 549 51.74 15.24 -7.22
N CYS A 550 50.48 14.83 -7.39
CA CYS A 550 50.03 13.46 -7.13
C CYS A 550 50.80 12.43 -7.97
N GLU A 551 51.05 12.73 -9.26
CA GLU A 551 51.84 11.88 -10.16
C GLU A 551 53.29 11.74 -9.70
N LYS A 552 53.93 12.82 -9.25
CA LYS A 552 55.30 12.77 -8.70
C LYS A 552 55.39 11.92 -7.43
N ARG A 553 54.29 11.84 -6.66
CA ARG A 553 54.18 11.08 -5.40
C ARG A 553 53.69 9.64 -5.60
N ASP A 554 53.56 9.17 -6.85
CA ASP A 554 53.01 7.86 -7.19
C ASP A 554 54.00 6.71 -6.93
N ILE A 555 54.08 6.28 -5.67
CA ILE A 555 54.93 5.16 -5.23
C ILE A 555 54.51 3.82 -5.87
N LYS A 556 53.22 3.69 -6.25
CA LYS A 556 52.64 2.44 -6.79
C LYS A 556 52.71 2.36 -8.33
N GLY A 557 53.15 3.42 -9.00
CA GLY A 557 53.25 3.52 -10.46
C GLY A 557 51.89 3.42 -11.18
N LEU A 558 50.79 3.77 -10.49
CA LEU A 558 49.43 3.68 -11.01
C LEU A 558 49.14 4.73 -12.09
N TYR A 559 49.62 5.96 -11.95
CA TYR A 559 49.45 7.04 -12.93
C TYR A 559 50.15 6.72 -14.24
N LYS A 560 51.38 6.16 -14.16
CA LYS A 560 52.11 5.71 -15.35
C LYS A 560 51.36 4.58 -16.08
N LYS A 561 50.88 3.57 -15.35
CA LYS A 561 50.09 2.47 -15.92
C LYS A 561 48.75 2.95 -16.52
N ALA A 562 48.11 3.93 -15.91
CA ALA A 562 46.88 4.54 -16.41
C ALA A 562 47.12 5.32 -17.71
N LYS A 563 48.20 6.13 -17.81
CA LYS A 563 48.59 6.84 -19.04
C LYS A 563 48.99 5.88 -20.17
N GLU A 564 49.58 4.74 -19.85
CA GLU A 564 49.89 3.66 -20.80
C GLU A 564 48.64 2.84 -21.21
N GLY A 565 47.45 3.15 -20.71
CA GLY A 565 46.20 2.45 -21.04
C GLY A 565 46.03 1.08 -20.37
N LYS A 566 46.92 0.71 -19.44
CA LYS A 566 46.89 -0.58 -18.72
C LYS A 566 45.88 -0.61 -17.57
N ILE A 567 45.42 0.56 -17.10
CA ILE A 567 44.38 0.71 -16.08
C ILE A 567 43.27 1.58 -16.66
N SER A 568 42.13 0.96 -16.94
CA SER A 568 40.91 1.68 -17.35
C SER A 568 40.23 2.37 -16.16
N ASN A 569 39.53 3.47 -16.41
CA ASN A 569 38.72 4.22 -15.44
C ASN A 569 39.51 4.79 -14.24
N PHE A 570 40.80 5.03 -14.36
CA PHE A 570 41.59 5.68 -13.31
C PHE A 570 41.18 7.16 -13.12
N THR A 571 40.85 7.53 -11.88
CA THR A 571 40.38 8.88 -11.51
C THR A 571 41.45 9.94 -11.76
N GLY A 572 41.09 11.02 -12.43
CA GLY A 572 42.00 12.11 -12.79
C GLY A 572 42.78 11.90 -14.09
N ILE A 573 42.66 10.74 -14.76
CA ILE A 573 43.21 10.48 -16.10
C ILE A 573 42.10 10.07 -17.08
N SER A 574 41.48 8.91 -16.82
CA SER A 574 40.48 8.30 -17.73
C SER A 574 39.05 8.33 -17.19
N SER A 575 38.87 8.79 -15.94
CA SER A 575 37.60 9.04 -15.27
C SER A 575 37.71 10.39 -14.53
N PRO A 576 36.67 11.24 -14.55
CA PRO A 576 36.74 12.58 -13.97
C PRO A 576 36.80 12.54 -12.44
N TYR A 577 37.33 13.62 -11.86
CA TYR A 577 37.20 13.95 -10.44
C TYR A 577 36.48 15.28 -10.31
N GLU A 578 35.32 15.26 -9.66
CA GLU A 578 34.49 16.44 -9.45
C GLU A 578 34.88 17.10 -8.13
N ILE A 579 35.54 18.27 -8.23
CA ILE A 579 36.02 19.05 -7.09
C ILE A 579 34.84 19.46 -6.20
N PRO A 580 34.88 19.25 -4.87
CA PRO A 580 33.82 19.70 -3.97
C PRO A 580 33.52 21.20 -4.10
N CYS A 581 32.24 21.58 -4.26
CA CYS A 581 31.85 22.98 -4.43
C CYS A 581 31.92 23.78 -3.13
N SER A 582 31.75 23.10 -1.99
CA SER A 582 31.69 23.71 -0.66
C SER A 582 32.15 22.70 0.39
N PRO A 583 33.43 22.26 0.38
CA PRO A 583 33.94 21.39 1.43
C PRO A 583 33.94 22.14 2.76
N ASP A 584 33.75 21.42 3.86
CA ASP A 584 33.80 22.01 5.20
C ASP A 584 35.23 22.49 5.51
N ILE A 585 36.24 21.74 5.06
CA ILE A 585 37.66 22.08 5.18
C ILE A 585 38.38 21.81 3.85
N GLU A 586 39.20 22.76 3.41
CA GLU A 586 40.09 22.57 2.24
C GLU A 586 41.56 22.71 2.64
N VAL A 587 42.39 21.75 2.21
CA VAL A 587 43.84 21.73 2.48
C VAL A 587 44.63 21.35 1.23
N ASP A 588 45.54 22.24 0.84
CA ASP A 588 46.51 21.97 -0.23
C ASP A 588 47.82 21.40 0.34
N THR A 589 48.18 20.19 -0.06
CA THR A 589 49.40 19.51 0.39
C THR A 589 50.60 19.74 -0.52
N SER A 590 50.47 20.58 -1.56
CA SER A 590 51.53 20.83 -2.53
C SER A 590 52.72 21.58 -1.92
N ASN A 591 52.45 22.57 -1.08
CA ASN A 591 53.43 23.50 -0.49
C ASN A 591 53.36 23.58 1.04
N CYS A 592 52.66 22.66 1.69
CA CYS A 592 52.43 22.64 3.12
C CYS A 592 53.09 21.39 3.74
N GLU A 593 53.84 21.60 4.82
CA GLU A 593 54.37 20.50 5.63
C GLU A 593 53.22 19.74 6.30
N LEU A 594 53.36 18.41 6.40
CA LEU A 594 52.31 17.54 6.94
C LEU A 594 51.79 18.04 8.30
N GLU A 595 52.68 18.44 9.20
CA GLU A 595 52.29 18.94 10.53
C GLU A 595 51.40 20.18 10.45
N LYS A 596 51.75 21.16 9.61
CA LYS A 596 50.96 22.40 9.44
C LYS A 596 49.58 22.13 8.84
N CYS A 597 49.53 21.21 7.89
CA CYS A 597 48.27 20.81 7.26
C CYS A 597 47.36 20.11 8.26
N VAL A 598 47.92 19.28 9.14
CA VAL A 598 47.17 18.62 10.20
C VAL A 598 46.80 19.62 11.31
N ASP A 599 47.65 20.58 11.65
CA ASP A 599 47.34 21.68 12.59
C ASP A 599 46.11 22.44 12.11
N GLN A 600 46.09 22.88 10.85
CA GLN A 600 44.95 23.59 10.25
C GLN A 600 43.65 22.78 10.36
N ILE A 601 43.70 21.48 10.04
CA ILE A 601 42.52 20.60 10.12
C ILE A 601 42.06 20.47 11.58
N MET A 602 42.97 20.22 12.50
CA MET A 602 42.64 20.05 13.93
C MET A 602 42.05 21.32 14.54
N ASP A 603 42.57 22.50 14.18
CA ASP A 603 42.05 23.78 14.65
C ASP A 603 40.63 24.02 14.14
N GLN A 604 40.38 23.83 12.83
CA GLN A 604 39.03 24.00 12.26
C GLN A 604 38.04 22.96 12.78
N LEU A 605 38.47 21.71 12.97
CA LEU A 605 37.64 20.67 13.59
C LEU A 605 37.26 21.03 15.03
N SER A 606 38.18 21.63 15.81
CA SER A 606 37.88 22.02 17.19
C SER A 606 36.78 23.08 17.26
N VAL A 607 36.85 24.11 16.41
CA VAL A 607 35.82 25.17 16.32
C VAL A 607 34.46 24.59 15.92
N MET A 608 34.43 23.72 14.90
CA MET A 608 33.18 23.10 14.44
C MET A 608 32.54 22.19 15.48
N LEU A 609 33.34 21.56 16.34
CA LEU A 609 32.84 20.69 17.40
C LEU A 609 32.40 21.47 18.65
N GLU A 610 32.84 22.72 18.82
CA GLU A 610 32.44 23.62 19.91
C GLU A 610 31.20 24.47 19.58
N GLU A 611 30.98 24.84 18.31
CA GLU A 611 29.83 25.68 17.88
C GLU A 611 28.47 24.94 17.84
N GLU A 612 28.44 23.62 18.06
CA GLU A 612 27.21 22.81 18.13
C GLU A 612 26.67 22.57 19.57
N GLU A 613 27.29 23.16 20.60
CA GLU A 613 26.72 23.24 21.97
C GLU A 613 25.72 24.40 22.13
#